data_AF-A0A3M7RPJ4-F1
#
_entry.id   AF-A0A3M7RPJ4-F1
#
_cell.length_a   1.000
_cell.length_b   1.000
_cell.length_c   1.000
_cell.angle_alpha   90.00
_cell.angle_beta   90.00
_cell.angle_gamma   90.00
#
_symmetry.space_group_name_H-M   'P 1'
#
loop_
_entity.id
_entity.type
_entity.pdbx_description
1 polymer ?
#
loop_
_entity_poly.entity_id
_entity_poly.type
_entity_poly.pdbx_seq_one_letter_code
_entity_poly.pdbx_strand_id
1 'polypeptide(L)'
;MADLEAVLADVSYLMAMEKSKSTPAASASKKIILPDRSIRSVMHKHLQKMNEHTFEKIFNQKIGFLLFKEFCNTCCEEPVPQLKFYEEVTNIIFIFSLLNII
;
A
#
# COMPACT_ATOMS: atom_id res chain seq x y z
N MET A 1 30.77 -30.60 -14.87
CA MET A 1 30.77 -29.14 -14.57
C MET A 1 29.46 -28.66 -13.93
N ALA A 2 28.39 -29.47 -13.85
CA ALA A 2 27.14 -29.09 -13.19
C ALA A 2 27.21 -29.08 -11.64
N ASP A 3 27.98 -29.99 -11.04
CA ASP A 3 28.02 -30.11 -9.57
C ASP A 3 28.59 -28.87 -8.87
N LEU A 4 29.55 -28.17 -9.50
CA LEU A 4 30.13 -26.97 -8.91
C LEU A 4 29.15 -25.78 -8.95
N GLU A 5 28.40 -25.62 -10.05
CA GLU A 5 27.43 -24.55 -10.18
C GLU A 5 26.24 -24.73 -9.22
N ALA A 6 25.80 -25.97 -9.00
CA ALA A 6 24.74 -26.27 -8.03
C ALA A 6 25.18 -25.95 -6.59
N VAL A 7 26.40 -26.34 -6.20
CA VAL A 7 26.95 -26.02 -4.87
C VAL A 7 27.11 -24.50 -4.68
N LEU A 8 27.58 -23.78 -5.71
CA LEU A 8 27.71 -22.33 -5.64
C LEU A 8 26.35 -21.63 -5.55
N ALA A 9 25.33 -22.15 -6.22
CA ALA A 9 23.96 -21.64 -6.12
C ALA A 9 23.43 -21.79 -4.69
N ASP A 10 23.59 -22.97 -4.08
CA ASP A 10 23.12 -23.23 -2.71
C ASP A 10 23.84 -22.37 -1.68
N VAL A 11 25.17 -22.25 -1.79
CA VAL A 11 25.97 -21.40 -0.90
C VAL A 11 25.57 -19.92 -1.04
N SER A 12 25.34 -19.45 -2.27
CA SER A 12 24.91 -18.06 -2.52
C SER A 12 23.52 -17.77 -1.94
N TYR A 13 22.61 -18.74 -1.99
CA TYR A 13 21.27 -18.63 -1.43
C TYR A 13 21.31 -18.59 0.10
N LEU A 14 22.06 -19.50 0.73
CA LEU A 14 22.24 -19.51 2.19
C LEU A 14 22.89 -18.22 2.68
N MET A 15 23.94 -17.73 2.01
CA MET A 15 24.55 -16.44 2.32
C MET A 15 23.57 -15.26 2.15
N ALA A 16 22.70 -15.30 1.14
CA ALA A 16 21.66 -14.29 0.95
C ALA A 16 20.61 -14.33 2.07
N MET A 17 20.18 -15.52 2.50
CA MET A 17 19.27 -15.69 3.64
C MET A 17 19.89 -15.17 4.94
N GLU A 18 21.18 -15.44 5.19
CA GLU A 18 21.88 -14.93 6.37
C GLU A 18 22.05 -13.40 6.33
N LYS A 19 22.35 -12.83 5.17
CA LYS A 19 22.51 -11.37 4.99
C LYS A 19 21.18 -10.60 5.07
N SER A 20 20.07 -11.23 4.69
CA SER A 20 18.73 -10.65 4.80
C SER A 20 18.23 -10.49 6.24
N LYS A 21 18.84 -11.15 7.23
CA LYS A 21 18.47 -11.02 8.65
C LYS A 21 19.05 -9.77 9.32
N SER A 22 20.14 -9.21 8.79
CA SER A 22 20.87 -8.08 9.39
C SER A 22 20.88 -6.81 8.54
N THR A 23 20.25 -6.83 7.36
CA THR A 23 20.08 -5.64 6.52
C THR A 23 18.59 -5.34 6.37
N PRO A 24 18.11 -4.12 6.66
CA PRO A 24 16.77 -3.72 6.25
C PRO A 24 16.70 -3.95 4.75
N ALA A 25 15.76 -4.79 4.31
CA ALA A 25 15.61 -5.24 2.93
C ALA A 25 16.05 -4.15 1.95
N ALA A 26 17.26 -4.32 1.39
CA ALA A 26 17.87 -3.41 0.43
C ALA A 26 17.15 -3.55 -0.92
N SER A 27 15.85 -3.26 -0.92
CA SER A 27 15.14 -2.83 -2.11
C SER A 27 15.89 -1.61 -2.63
N ALA A 28 16.29 -1.66 -3.90
CA ALA A 28 16.87 -0.53 -4.59
C ALA A 28 15.93 0.67 -4.42
N SER A 29 16.29 1.58 -3.53
CA SER A 29 15.51 2.74 -3.11
C SER A 29 15.60 3.83 -4.17
N LYS A 30 15.16 3.54 -5.39
CA LYS A 30 14.79 4.62 -6.32
C LYS A 30 13.51 5.23 -5.75
N LYS A 31 13.68 6.28 -4.93
CA LYS A 31 12.61 7.11 -4.39
C LYS A 31 11.63 7.42 -5.53
N ILE A 32 10.39 6.96 -5.41
CA ILE A 32 9.36 7.22 -6.41
C ILE A 32 9.11 8.73 -6.41
N ILE A 33 9.37 9.37 -7.54
CA ILE A 33 9.14 10.81 -7.73
C ILE A 33 7.70 10.97 -8.21
N LEU A 34 6.90 11.71 -7.44
CA LEU A 34 5.54 12.06 -7.83
C LEU A 34 5.60 13.10 -8.97
N PRO A 35 4.75 12.97 -10.00
CA PRO A 35 4.62 13.98 -11.04
C PRO A 35 4.11 15.31 -10.48
N ASP A 36 4.38 16.39 -11.21
CA ASP A 36 3.95 17.74 -10.84
C ASP A 36 2.42 17.87 -10.76
N ARG A 37 1.92 18.79 -9.93
CA ARG A 37 0.49 19.02 -9.68
C ARG A 37 -0.30 19.33 -10.96
N SER A 38 0.34 19.88 -12.00
CA SER A 38 -0.25 20.10 -13.34
C SER A 38 -0.90 18.86 -13.94
N ILE A 39 -0.43 17.65 -13.58
CA ILE A 39 -1.00 16.38 -14.05
C ILE A 39 -2.46 16.17 -13.61
N ARG A 40 -2.92 16.88 -12.57
CA ARG A 40 -4.27 16.76 -12.02
C ARG A 40 -5.34 16.95 -13.10
N SER A 41 -5.22 17.96 -13.95
CA SER A 41 -6.27 18.24 -14.95
C SER A 41 -6.39 17.12 -15.99
N VAL A 42 -5.27 16.48 -16.36
CA VAL A 42 -5.26 15.37 -17.31
C VAL A 42 -5.84 14.13 -16.65
N MET A 43 -5.36 13.80 -15.45
CA MET A 43 -5.82 12.62 -14.70
C MET A 43 -7.29 12.69 -14.32
N HIS A 44 -7.79 13.87 -13.96
CA HIS A 44 -9.21 14.04 -13.63
C HIS A 44 -10.11 13.73 -14.84
N LYS A 45 -9.78 14.25 -16.03
CA LYS A 45 -10.51 13.95 -17.27
C LYS A 45 -10.41 12.48 -17.65
N HIS A 46 -9.24 11.86 -17.42
CA HIS A 46 -9.04 10.43 -17.68
C HIS A 46 -9.92 9.56 -16.78
N LEU A 47 -9.88 9.79 -15.46
CA LEU A 47 -10.68 9.06 -14.48
C LEU A 47 -12.19 9.27 -14.68
N GLN A 48 -12.61 10.47 -15.11
CA GLN A 48 -14.00 10.73 -15.50
C GLN A 48 -14.43 9.89 -16.70
N LYS A 49 -13.60 9.79 -17.75
CA LYS A 49 -13.91 8.95 -18.93
C LYS A 49 -13.98 7.46 -18.59
N MET A 50 -13.16 6.99 -17.65
CA MET A 50 -13.16 5.60 -17.18
C MET A 50 -14.25 5.32 -16.15
N ASN A 51 -15.05 6.32 -15.76
CA ASN A 51 -16.02 6.25 -14.67
C ASN A 51 -15.41 5.75 -13.34
N GLU A 52 -14.15 6.12 -13.08
CA GLU A 52 -13.44 5.80 -11.84
C GLU A 52 -13.43 6.95 -10.83
N HIS A 53 -14.03 8.07 -11.20
CA HIS A 53 -14.15 9.26 -10.36
C HIS A 53 -15.31 9.18 -9.32
N THR A 54 -15.73 7.97 -8.93
CA THR A 54 -16.76 7.78 -7.91
C THR A 54 -16.15 7.54 -6.54
N PHE A 55 -16.86 7.95 -5.47
CA PHE A 55 -16.39 7.77 -4.10
C PHE A 55 -16.05 6.32 -3.80
N GLU A 56 -16.94 5.39 -4.14
CA GLU A 56 -16.76 3.96 -3.87
C GLU A 56 -15.47 3.39 -4.49
N LYS A 57 -15.18 3.74 -5.75
CA LYS A 57 -13.97 3.27 -6.43
C LYS A 57 -12.69 3.89 -5.86
N ILE A 58 -12.73 5.16 -5.45
CA ILE A 58 -11.58 5.84 -4.86
C ILE A 58 -11.35 5.35 -3.42
N PHE A 59 -12.41 5.23 -2.64
CA PHE A 59 -12.36 4.85 -1.23
C PHE A 59 -11.93 3.40 -1.03
N ASN A 60 -12.33 2.50 -1.94
CA ASN A 60 -11.91 1.09 -1.90
C ASN A 60 -10.43 0.89 -2.29
N GLN A 61 -9.73 1.92 -2.78
CA GLN A 61 -8.29 1.87 -3.02
C GLN A 61 -7.52 2.29 -1.77
N LYS A 62 -6.46 1.56 -1.43
CA LYS A 62 -5.62 1.85 -0.26
C LYS A 62 -5.10 3.29 -0.21
N ILE A 63 -4.63 3.82 -1.34
CA ILE A 63 -4.13 5.21 -1.44
C ILE A 63 -5.27 6.21 -1.32
N GLY A 64 -6.42 5.94 -1.96
CA GLY A 64 -7.58 6.82 -1.90
C GLY A 64 -8.15 6.93 -0.48
N PHE A 65 -8.26 5.82 0.24
CA PHE A 65 -8.63 5.81 1.65
C PHE A 65 -7.69 6.65 2.51
N LEU A 66 -6.36 6.46 2.37
CA LEU A 66 -5.37 7.20 3.17
C LEU A 66 -5.43 8.71 2.92
N LEU A 67 -5.57 9.13 1.66
CA LEU A 67 -5.70 10.55 1.31
C LEU A 67 -7.02 11.13 1.82
N PHE A 68 -8.11 10.35 1.78
CA PHE A 68 -9.40 10.76 2.35
C PHE A 68 -9.33 10.91 3.86
N LYS A 69 -8.66 9.98 4.56
CA LYS A 69 -8.42 10.09 6.00
C LYS A 69 -7.59 11.32 6.36
N GLU A 70 -6.52 11.59 5.61
CA GLU A 70 -5.72 12.81 5.80
C GLU A 70 -6.57 14.06 5.60
N PHE A 71 -7.38 14.09 4.54
CA PHE A 71 -8.32 15.18 4.28
C PHE A 71 -9.28 15.40 5.46
N CYS A 72 -9.89 14.34 6.02
CA CYS A 72 -10.78 14.46 7.17
C CYS A 72 -10.08 14.95 8.45
N ASN A 73 -8.78 14.70 8.62
CA ASN A 73 -8.05 15.13 9.81
C ASN A 73 -7.46 16.55 9.67
N THR A 74 -7.15 16.97 8.44
CA THR A 74 -6.43 18.23 8.18
C THR A 74 -7.33 19.33 7.64
N CYS A 75 -8.38 18.99 6.88
CA CYS A 75 -9.24 19.96 6.20
C CYS A 75 -10.64 20.09 6.81
N CYS A 76 -11.10 19.13 7.62
CA CYS A 76 -12.38 19.24 8.31
C CYS A 76 -12.18 19.89 9.68
N GLU A 77 -12.87 21.01 9.92
CA GLU A 77 -12.92 21.67 11.23
C GLU A 77 -13.76 20.87 12.24
N GLU A 78 -14.72 20.09 11.74
CA GLU A 78 -15.57 19.23 12.56
C GLU A 78 -15.05 17.79 12.61
N PRO A 79 -15.14 17.11 13.77
CA PRO A 79 -14.74 15.73 13.89
C PRO A 79 -15.67 14.83 13.05
N VAL A 80 -15.07 13.90 12.29
CA VAL A 80 -15.79 12.91 11.47
C VAL A 80 -15.79 11.56 12.21
N PRO A 81 -16.70 11.32 13.18
CA PRO A 81 -16.74 10.07 13.96
C PRO A 81 -17.05 8.83 13.11
N GLN A 82 -17.73 9.01 11.97
CA GLN A 82 -18.07 7.92 11.05
C GLN A 82 -16.82 7.23 10.49
N LEU A 83 -15.76 8.00 10.26
CA LEU A 83 -14.50 7.45 9.77
C LEU A 83 -13.81 6.59 10.85
N LYS A 84 -13.83 7.05 12.11
CA LYS A 84 -13.30 6.28 13.25
C LYS A 84 -14.06 4.98 13.44
N PHE A 85 -15.39 5.04 13.39
CA PHE A 85 -16.24 3.86 13.49
C PHE A 85 -15.95 2.84 12.37
N TYR A 86 -15.81 3.31 11.13
CA TYR A 86 -15.47 2.44 10.00
C TYR A 86 -14.13 1.72 10.19
N GLU A 87 -13.10 2.42 10.70
CA GLU A 87 -11.80 1.81 10.99
C GLU A 87 -11.89 0.74 12.08
N GLU A 88 -12.61 1.02 13.16
CA GLU A 88 -12.80 0.07 14.26
C GLU A 88 -13.52 -1.19 13.77
N VAL A 89 -14.61 -1.04 13.01
CA VAL A 89 -15.34 -2.18 12.42
C VAL A 89 -14.45 -2.98 11.47
N THR A 90 -13.69 -2.31 10.60
CA THR A 90 -12.79 -2.98 9.65
C THR A 90 -11.69 -3.76 10.38
N ASN A 91 -11.13 -3.19 11.45
CA ASN A 91 -10.11 -3.84 12.28
C ASN A 91 -10.68 -5.06 13.01
N ILE A 92 -11.87 -4.93 13.61
CA ILE A 92 -12.57 -6.04 14.25
C ILE A 92 -12.80 -7.20 13.26
N ILE A 93 -13.29 -6.90 12.05
CA ILE A 93 -13.48 -7.90 10.98
C ILE A 93 -12.16 -8.57 10.61
N PHE A 94 -11.09 -7.79 10.46
CA PHE A 94 -9.76 -8.31 10.13
C PHE A 94 -9.23 -9.24 11.23
N ILE A 95 -9.41 -8.89 12.51
CA ILE A 95 -9.04 -9.74 13.65
C ILE A 95 -9.85 -11.04 13.63
N PHE A 96 -11.15 -10.98 13.41
CA PHE A 96 -11.99 -12.18 13.34
C PHE A 96 -11.59 -13.11 12.19
N SER A 97 -11.23 -12.55 11.03
CA SER A 97 -10.71 -13.32 9.89
C SER A 97 -9.36 -13.98 10.21
N LEU A 98 -8.44 -13.27 10.88
CA LEU A 98 -7.17 -13.85 11.33
C LEU A 98 -7.36 -14.98 12.35
N LEU A 99 -8.36 -14.87 13.21
CA LEU A 99 -8.70 -15.88 14.22
C LEU A 99 -9.56 -17.03 13.66
N ASN A 100 -9.90 -17.03 12.36
CA ASN A 100 -10.80 -18.00 11.71
C ASN A 100 -12.16 -18.15 12.44
N ILE A 101 -12.64 -17.07 13.05
CA ILE A 101 -13.96 -17.04 13.72
C ILE A 101 -15.08 -16.81 12.68
N ILE A 102 -14.72 -16.19 11.55
CA ILE A 102 -15.53 -15.93 10.35
C ILE A 102 -14.63 -16.24 9.16
#